data_AF-A0A259CJD7-F1
#
_entry.id   AF-A0A259CJD7-F1
#
_cell.length_a   1.000
_cell.length_b   1.000
_cell.length_c   1.000
_cell.angle_alpha   90.00
_cell.angle_beta   90.00
_cell.angle_gamma   90.00
#
_symmetry.space_group_name_H-M   'P 1'
#
loop_
_entity.id
_entity.type
_entity.pdbx_description
1 polymer ?
#
loop_
_entity_poly.entity_id
_entity_poly.type
_entity_poly.pdbx_seq_one_letter_code
_entity_poly.pdbx_strand_id
1 'polypeptide(L)' 'PEIYPIKDDQQFVADLLKEEKVLLVQGSGFNWAKPDHFRVVFLPHEDVLTEAIGRLARFLERYRQKHSRKATN' A
#
# COMPACT_ATOMS: atom_id res chain seq x y z
N PRO A 1 8.12 4.43 8.23
CA PRO A 1 9.04 4.09 7.12
C PRO A 1 9.72 5.34 6.54
N GLU A 2 10.95 5.22 6.03
CA GLU A 2 11.73 6.36 5.53
C GLU A 2 11.24 6.84 4.14
N ILE A 3 10.96 5.90 3.23
CA ILE A 3 10.56 6.21 1.84
C ILE A 3 9.08 6.57 1.71
N TYR A 4 8.21 5.86 2.45
CA TYR A 4 6.76 6.06 2.43
C TYR A 4 6.29 6.46 3.84
N PRO A 5 5.86 7.71 4.06
CA PRO A 5 5.47 8.19 5.40
C PRO A 5 4.06 7.72 5.80
N ILE A 6 3.85 6.39 5.79
CA ILE A 6 2.61 5.74 6.22
C ILE A 6 2.53 5.81 7.75
N LYS A 7 1.49 6.49 8.25
CA LYS A 7 1.21 6.64 9.69
C LYS A 7 0.09 5.70 10.16
N ASP A 8 -0.81 5.35 9.26
CA ASP A 8 -1.95 4.48 9.48
C ASP A 8 -2.03 3.53 8.27
N ASP A 9 -1.71 2.26 8.50
CA ASP A 9 -1.69 1.23 7.47
C ASP A 9 -3.11 0.77 7.08
N GLN A 10 -4.09 0.92 7.96
CA GLN A 10 -5.50 0.68 7.65
C GLN A 10 -6.03 1.73 6.68
N GLN A 11 -5.73 3.02 6.90
CA GLN A 11 -6.08 4.08 5.96
C GLN A 11 -5.38 3.90 4.61
N PHE A 12 -4.10 3.54 4.61
CA PHE A 12 -3.35 3.23 3.39
C PHE A 12 -4.03 2.11 2.56
N VAL A 13 -4.40 0.99 3.21
CA VAL A 13 -5.10 -0.12 2.55
C VAL A 13 -6.48 0.30 2.05
N ALA A 14 -7.22 1.10 2.82
CA ALA A 14 -8.54 1.59 2.42
C ALA A 14 -8.46 2.49 1.17
N ASP A 15 -7.44 3.34 1.08
CA ASP A 15 -7.21 4.22 -0.08
C ASP A 15 -6.81 3.42 -1.32
N LEU A 16 -5.90 2.45 -1.17
CA LEU A 16 -5.53 1.52 -2.25
C LEU A 16 -6.75 0.77 -2.79
N LEU A 17 -7.62 0.27 -1.90
CA LEU A 17 -8.84 -0.42 -2.30
C LEU A 17 -9.78 0.50 -3.08
N LYS A 18 -9.95 1.75 -2.63
CA LYS A 18 -10.84 2.72 -3.28
C LYS A 18 -10.33 3.10 -4.67
N GLU A 19 -9.04 3.38 -4.80
CA GLU A 19 -8.41 3.88 -6.04
C GLU A 19 -8.13 2.76 -7.05
N GLU A 20 -7.48 1.67 -6.63
CA GLU A 20 -6.95 0.65 -7.54
C GLU A 20 -7.78 -0.65 -7.55
N LYS A 21 -8.80 -0.75 -6.68
CA LYS A 21 -9.62 -1.97 -6.50
C LYS A 21 -8.78 -3.20 -6.11
N VAL A 22 -7.64 -2.98 -5.43
CA VAL A 22 -6.79 -4.04 -4.88
C VAL A 22 -7.00 -4.08 -3.36
N LEU A 23 -7.47 -5.23 -2.85
CA LEU A 23 -7.62 -5.46 -1.42
C LEU A 23 -6.36 -6.12 -0.85
N LEU A 24 -5.74 -5.47 0.14
CA LEU A 24 -4.66 -6.00 0.95
C LEU A 24 -5.10 -6.12 2.41
N VAL A 25 -4.30 -6.79 3.24
CA VAL A 25 -4.49 -6.77 4.70
C VAL A 25 -3.33 -6.02 5.34
N GLN A 26 -3.65 -5.02 6.17
CA GLN A 26 -2.68 -4.23 6.90
C GLN A 26 -1.94 -5.05 7.95
N GLY A 27 -0.68 -4.72 8.22
CA GLY A 27 0.17 -5.43 9.18
C GLY A 27 -0.32 -5.32 10.62
N SER A 28 -0.88 -4.17 11.01
CA SER A 28 -1.48 -3.95 12.33
C SER A 28 -2.60 -4.95 12.66
N GLY A 29 -3.28 -5.50 11.64
CA GLY A 29 -4.26 -6.59 11.80
C GLY A 29 -3.67 -7.93 12.25
N PHE A 30 -2.34 -8.06 12.28
CA PHE A 30 -1.60 -9.23 12.76
C PHE A 30 -0.80 -8.95 14.05
N ASN A 31 -1.15 -7.90 14.81
CA ASN A 31 -0.39 -7.42 15.97
C ASN A 31 1.05 -7.02 15.64
N TRP A 32 1.32 -6.61 14.39
CA TRP A 32 2.62 -6.08 14.01
C TRP A 32 2.81 -4.67 14.60
N ALA A 33 3.96 -4.40 15.19
CA ALA A 33 4.18 -3.23 16.05
C ALA A 33 4.24 -1.88 15.32
N LYS A 34 4.40 -1.88 13.99
CA LYS A 34 4.61 -0.67 13.19
C LYS A 34 3.71 -0.69 11.93
N PRO A 35 3.20 0.46 11.45
CA PRO A 35 2.39 0.52 10.23
C PRO A 35 3.27 0.50 8.97
N ASP A 36 4.17 -0.47 8.88
CA ASP A 36 5.19 -0.59 7.83
C ASP A 36 5.16 -1.93 7.09
N HIS A 37 4.16 -2.77 7.36
CA HIS A 37 3.95 -4.07 6.71
C HIS A 37 2.50 -4.25 6.27
N PHE A 38 2.29 -5.09 5.25
CA PHE A 38 1.01 -5.61 4.83
C PHE A 38 1.19 -7.04 4.31
N ARG A 39 0.10 -7.78 4.14
CA ARG A 39 0.13 -9.18 3.68
C ARG A 39 -0.52 -9.33 2.30
N VAL A 40 0.11 -10.15 1.47
CA VAL A 40 -0.37 -10.60 0.16
C VAL A 40 -0.59 -12.12 0.20
N VAL A 41 -1.57 -12.63 -0.54
CA VAL A 41 -1.77 -14.07 -0.78
C VAL A 41 -1.45 -14.40 -2.23
N PHE A 42 -0.79 -15.53 -2.47
CA PHE A 42 -0.35 -15.98 -3.81
C PHE A 42 -1.31 -17.02 -4.43
N LEU A 43 -2.56 -17.07 -3.95
CA LEU A 43 -3.60 -17.96 -4.47
C LEU A 43 -4.11 -17.62 -5.88
N PRO A 44 -4.22 -16.33 -6.29
CA PRO A 44 -4.60 -15.98 -7.66
C PRO A 44 -3.58 -16.45 -8.70
N HIS A 45 -4.03 -16.54 -9.96
CA HIS A 45 -3.14 -16.80 -11.10
C HIS A 45 -2.10 -15.68 -11.28
N GLU A 46 -0.99 -16.02 -11.95
CA GLU A 46 0.17 -15.13 -12.14
C GLU A 46 -0.19 -13.82 -12.85
N ASP A 47 -1.09 -13.86 -13.83
CA ASP A 47 -1.57 -12.69 -14.57
C ASP A 47 -2.32 -11.72 -13.65
N VAL A 48 -3.22 -12.24 -12.80
CA VAL A 48 -3.94 -11.46 -11.79
C VAL A 48 -2.99 -10.86 -10.77
N LEU A 49 -1.99 -11.63 -10.31
CA LEU A 49 -0.97 -11.14 -9.38
C LEU A 49 -0.13 -10.03 -10.02
N THR A 50 0.31 -10.22 -11.26
CA THR A 50 1.10 -9.24 -12.02
C THR A 50 0.33 -7.93 -12.16
N GLU A 51 -0.96 -8.00 -12.48
CA GLU A 51 -1.81 -6.83 -12.58
C GLU A 51 -1.97 -6.12 -11.22
N ALA A 52 -2.27 -6.86 -10.15
CA ALA A 52 -2.46 -6.31 -8.82
C ALA A 52 -1.19 -5.64 -8.27
N ILE A 53 -0.02 -6.25 -8.48
CA ILE A 53 1.27 -5.67 -8.10
C ILE A 53 1.57 -4.42 -8.95
N GLY A 54 1.25 -4.42 -10.25
CA GLY A 54 1.38 -3.24 -11.10
C GLY A 54 0.50 -2.07 -10.65
N ARG A 55 -0.75 -2.36 -10.22
CA ARG A 55 -1.66 -1.39 -9.61
C ARG A 55 -1.10 -0.81 -8.30
N LEU A 56 -0.58 -1.67 -7.43
CA LEU A 56 0.09 -1.26 -6.19
C LEU A 56 1.30 -0.36 -6.48
N ALA A 57 2.15 -0.71 -7.45
CA ALA A 57 3.31 0.10 -7.82
C ALA A 57 2.90 1.51 -8.29
N ARG A 58 1.87 1.62 -9.13
CA ARG A 58 1.33 2.92 -9.58
C ARG A 58 0.77 3.75 -8.43
N PHE A 59 0.07 3.12 -7.49
CA PHE A 59 -0.43 3.80 -6.29
C PHE A 59 0.71 4.32 -5.42
N LEU A 60 1.73 3.50 -5.14
CA LEU A 60 2.90 3.87 -4.34
C LEU A 60 3.71 5.03 -4.98
N GLU A 61 3.85 5.02 -6.31
CA GLU A 61 4.45 6.12 -7.08
C GLU A 61 3.71 7.44 -6.79
N ARG A 62 2.38 7.47 -6.94
CA ARG A 62 1.56 8.66 -6.65
C ARG A 62 1.60 9.06 -5.18
N TYR A 63 1.57 8.07 -4.28
CA TYR A 63 1.68 8.30 -2.84
C TYR A 63 2.99 9.01 -2.50
N ARG A 64 4.12 8.52 -3.03
CA ARG A 64 5.42 9.16 -2.88
C ARG A 64 5.40 10.61 -3.38
N GLN A 65 4.91 10.87 -4.59
CA GLN A 65 4.87 12.24 -5.14
C GLN A 65 4.02 13.20 -4.29
N LYS A 66 2.88 12.75 -3.78
CA LYS A 66 1.99 13.55 -2.91
C LYS A 66 2.65 13.91 -1.58
N HIS A 67 3.45 13.00 -1.03
CA HIS A 67 4.06 13.16 0.28
C HIS A 67 5.46 13.77 0.23
N SER A 68 6.20 13.62 -0.87
CA SER A 68 7.47 14.33 -1.10
C SER A 68 7.29 15.85 -1.18
N ARG A 69 6.20 16.33 -1.81
CA ARG A 69 5.86 17.76 -1.87
C ARG A 69 5.52 18.41 -0.53
N LYS A 70 5.07 17.62 0.46
CA LYS A 70 4.76 18.12 1.81
C LYS A 70 6.00 18.32 2.69
N ALA A 71 7.16 17.78 2.30
CA ALA A 71 8.40 17.91 3.06
C ALA A 71 9.22 19.16 2.68
N THR A 72 8.80 19.91 1.66
CA THR A 72 9.55 21.04 1.08
C THR A 72 8.85 22.40 1.21
N ASN A 73 7.72 22.47 1.93
CA ASN A 73 7.00 23.70 2.27
C ASN A 73 6.87 23.88 3.77
#